data_AF-A0A8T4ETZ5-F1
#
_entry.id   AF-A0A8T4ETZ5-F1
#
_cell.length_a   1.000
_cell.length_b   1.000
_cell.length_c   1.000
_cell.angle_alpha   90.00
_cell.angle_beta   90.00
_cell.angle_gamma   90.00
#
_symmetry.space_group_name_H-M   'P 1'
#
loop_
_entity.id
_entity.type
_entity.pdbx_description
1 polymer ?
#
loop_
_entity_poly.entity_id
_entity_poly.type
_entity_poly.pdbx_seq_one_letter_code
_entity_poly.pdbx_strand_id
1 'polypeptide(L)'
;MRSTARHLLTLGALAVVLPASTMSAAAATVGSAARAGHHDSVATGRDRPQPLKIRDLLRAPVPASCRHKAGRLVAGHLPLRHPKGGADPGFATVLRSHGSHFLVKPVLADLTHDGKSELSGVLLCSAGGVTWPELVMVYERGPKLLGFVNLGDVTKAEHSDVTSMSAKHGDLRLTWKSYDGCCFQVHKHSATVHWTGSKLVMRNVK
;
A
#
# COMPACT_ATOMS: atom_id res chain seq x y z
N MET A 1 49.99 -18.13 8.06
CA MET A 1 50.10 -19.25 9.03
C MET A 1 48.70 -19.82 9.27
N ARG A 2 48.57 -21.15 9.12
CA ARG A 2 47.55 -22.12 9.59
C ARG A 2 46.30 -21.52 10.27
N SER A 3 45.05 -21.92 9.99
CA SER A 3 44.57 -23.30 10.02
C SER A 3 43.13 -23.39 9.48
N THR A 4 42.85 -24.52 8.84
CA THR A 4 41.58 -25.06 8.36
C THR A 4 40.58 -25.39 9.47
N ALA A 5 39.27 -25.30 9.19
CA ALA A 5 38.30 -26.31 9.63
C ALA A 5 37.01 -26.26 8.79
N ARG A 6 36.78 -27.34 8.05
CA ARG A 6 35.53 -27.69 7.35
C ARG A 6 34.57 -28.29 8.37
N HIS A 7 33.29 -27.94 8.34
CA HIS A 7 32.22 -28.83 8.79
C HIS A 7 31.08 -28.87 7.75
N LEU A 8 31.04 -30.00 7.04
CA LEU A 8 29.84 -30.58 6.45
C LEU A 8 28.94 -31.10 7.58
N LEU A 9 27.62 -31.01 7.42
CA LEU A 9 26.59 -31.95 7.90
C LEU A 9 25.27 -31.57 7.20
N THR A 10 24.93 -32.26 6.10
CA THR A 10 23.93 -33.35 5.99
C THR A 10 22.46 -32.94 6.09
N LEU A 11 21.82 -32.93 4.91
CA LEU A 11 20.57 -33.59 4.54
C LEU A 11 19.54 -33.92 5.64
N GLY A 12 18.34 -33.37 5.45
CA GLY A 12 17.10 -33.85 6.06
C GLY A 12 15.90 -33.44 5.22
N ALA A 13 15.64 -34.16 4.13
CA ALA A 13 14.40 -34.06 3.38
C ALA A 13 13.33 -34.92 4.08
N LEU A 14 12.24 -34.30 4.55
CA LEU A 14 11.01 -35.01 4.88
C LEU A 14 9.92 -34.53 3.90
N ALA A 15 9.61 -35.39 2.93
CA ALA A 15 8.39 -35.30 2.14
C ALA A 15 7.25 -35.94 2.94
N VAL A 16 6.18 -35.18 3.19
CA VAL A 16 4.92 -35.74 3.69
C VAL A 16 3.92 -35.69 2.54
N VAL A 17 3.62 -36.86 1.99
CA VAL A 17 2.54 -37.11 1.03
C VAL A 17 1.33 -37.55 1.83
N LEU A 18 0.18 -36.89 1.67
CA LEU A 18 -1.13 -37.44 2.07
C LEU A 18 -2.21 -37.12 1.02
N PRO A 19 -3.22 -38.02 0.85
CA PRO A 19 -3.89 -38.28 -0.41
C PRO A 19 -5.19 -37.49 -0.67
N ALA A 20 -5.51 -37.39 -1.96
CA ALA A 20 -6.79 -36.95 -2.49
C ALA A 20 -7.93 -37.92 -2.13
N SER A 21 -9.07 -37.39 -1.69
CA SER A 21 -10.32 -38.13 -1.54
C SER A 21 -11.39 -37.49 -2.42
N THR A 22 -11.72 -38.19 -3.50
CA THR A 22 -12.86 -37.97 -4.40
C THR A 22 -14.10 -38.71 -3.89
N MET A 23 -15.25 -38.43 -4.52
CA MET A 23 -16.61 -39.01 -4.38
C MET A 23 -17.56 -38.17 -3.51
N SER A 24 -18.84 -37.96 -3.84
CA SER A 24 -19.72 -38.58 -4.83
C SER A 24 -20.88 -37.63 -5.17
N ALA A 25 -21.39 -37.69 -6.39
CA ALA A 25 -22.63 -37.04 -6.80
C ALA A 25 -23.82 -37.97 -6.60
N ALA A 26 -24.97 -37.44 -6.12
CA ALA A 26 -26.27 -38.10 -6.22
C ALA A 26 -27.38 -37.04 -6.35
N ALA A 27 -28.37 -37.38 -7.18
CA ALA A 27 -29.36 -36.48 -7.76
C ALA A 27 -30.70 -36.45 -7.01
N ALA A 28 -31.39 -35.32 -7.20
CA ALA A 28 -32.84 -35.07 -7.33
C ALA A 28 -33.87 -35.75 -6.41
N THR A 29 -34.66 -34.90 -5.75
CA THR A 29 -36.10 -35.12 -5.53
C THR A 29 -36.86 -33.81 -5.72
N VAL A 30 -37.89 -33.83 -6.58
CA VAL A 30 -38.92 -32.79 -6.75
C VAL A 30 -40.01 -33.00 -5.70
N GLY A 31 -40.51 -31.92 -5.10
CA GLY A 31 -41.67 -31.95 -4.19
C GLY A 31 -42.25 -30.55 -3.98
N SER A 32 -43.53 -30.38 -4.35
CA SER A 32 -44.30 -29.14 -4.46
C SER A 32 -44.89 -28.59 -3.16
N ALA A 33 -45.26 -27.30 -3.25
CA ALA A 33 -46.40 -26.59 -2.63
C ALA A 33 -46.28 -25.98 -1.21
N ALA A 34 -46.18 -24.64 -1.25
CA ALA A 34 -46.96 -23.65 -0.51
C ALA A 34 -47.00 -23.67 1.03
N ARG A 35 -46.44 -22.60 1.62
CA ARG A 35 -47.14 -21.79 2.63
C ARG A 35 -46.60 -20.36 2.60
N ALA A 36 -47.50 -19.41 2.43
CA ALA A 36 -47.25 -17.99 2.60
C ALA A 36 -46.84 -17.73 4.06
N GLY A 37 -45.55 -17.62 4.29
CA GLY A 37 -44.97 -17.04 5.49
C GLY A 37 -44.55 -15.62 5.16
N HIS A 38 -45.23 -14.66 5.77
CA HIS A 38 -44.83 -13.26 5.82
C HIS A 38 -43.51 -13.20 6.63
N HIS A 39 -42.39 -13.45 5.96
CA HIS A 39 -41.08 -13.17 6.51
C HIS A 39 -40.81 -11.69 6.27
N ASP A 40 -40.97 -10.92 7.34
CA ASP A 40 -40.28 -9.65 7.51
C ASP A 40 -38.82 -9.85 7.07
N SER A 41 -38.53 -9.40 5.85
CA SER A 41 -37.17 -9.26 5.38
C SER A 41 -36.58 -8.12 6.17
N VAL A 42 -36.11 -8.43 7.38
CA VAL A 42 -35.05 -7.68 8.03
C VAL A 42 -33.91 -7.71 7.03
N ALA A 43 -33.81 -6.64 6.26
CA ALA A 43 -32.69 -6.37 5.40
C ALA A 43 -31.46 -6.24 6.30
N THR A 44 -30.85 -7.36 6.66
CA THR A 44 -29.43 -7.43 6.98
C THR A 44 -28.73 -7.12 5.67
N GLY A 45 -28.70 -5.85 5.31
CA GLY A 45 -27.76 -5.31 4.35
C GLY A 45 -26.39 -5.64 4.90
N ARG A 46 -25.85 -6.80 4.52
CA ARG A 46 -24.42 -7.05 4.57
C ARG A 46 -23.83 -5.86 3.84
N ASP A 47 -23.15 -5.01 4.60
CA ASP A 47 -22.41 -3.86 4.14
C ASP A 47 -21.48 -4.35 3.04
N ARG A 48 -21.96 -4.38 1.79
CA ARG A 48 -21.12 -4.68 0.63
C ARG A 48 -20.12 -3.55 0.68
N PRO A 49 -18.82 -3.83 0.88
CA PRO A 49 -17.91 -2.72 1.09
C PRO A 49 -18.02 -1.78 -0.13
N GLN A 50 -18.04 -0.48 0.12
CA GLN A 50 -18.24 0.46 -0.98
C GLN A 50 -17.02 0.43 -1.90
N PRO A 51 -17.18 0.63 -3.22
CA PRO A 51 -16.04 0.84 -4.10
C PRO A 51 -15.15 1.98 -3.59
N LEU A 52 -13.83 1.83 -3.71
CA LEU A 52 -12.89 2.87 -3.32
C LEU A 52 -13.10 4.13 -4.14
N LYS A 53 -12.95 5.28 -3.49
CA LYS A 53 -12.99 6.60 -4.10
C LYS A 53 -11.68 7.31 -3.80
N ILE A 54 -11.25 8.18 -4.71
CA ILE A 54 -10.04 9.00 -4.54
C ILE A 54 -10.02 9.74 -3.19
N ARG A 55 -11.18 10.27 -2.76
CA ARG A 55 -11.36 10.97 -1.48
C ARG A 55 -11.11 10.10 -0.24
N ASP A 56 -11.11 8.77 -0.38
CA ASP A 56 -10.85 7.87 0.74
C ASP A 56 -9.38 7.97 1.18
N LEU A 57 -8.48 8.42 0.29
CA LEU A 57 -7.09 8.72 0.63
C LEU A 57 -6.98 9.78 1.72
N LEU A 58 -7.92 10.73 1.81
CA LEU A 58 -7.93 11.80 2.83
C LEU A 58 -8.15 11.27 4.25
N ARG A 59 -8.58 10.01 4.38
CA ARG A 59 -8.78 9.32 5.66
C ARG A 59 -8.02 8.00 5.72
N ALA A 60 -7.11 7.73 4.80
CA ALA A 60 -6.43 6.45 4.75
C ALA A 60 -5.48 6.27 5.95
N PRO A 61 -5.26 5.03 6.43
CA PRO A 61 -4.18 4.73 7.35
C PRO A 61 -2.83 4.95 6.65
N VAL A 62 -1.80 5.38 7.38
CA VAL A 62 -0.44 5.55 6.85
C VAL A 62 0.54 4.79 7.73
N PRO A 63 1.65 4.28 7.16
CA PRO A 63 2.68 3.59 7.93
C PRO A 63 3.43 4.57 8.85
N ALA A 64 4.25 4.03 9.75
CA ALA A 64 5.23 4.83 10.47
C ALA A 64 6.31 5.31 9.48
N SER A 65 6.55 6.62 9.41
CA SER A 65 7.52 7.24 8.50
C SER A 65 7.96 8.59 9.05
N CYS A 66 9.12 9.10 8.63
CA CYS A 66 9.64 10.40 9.07
C CYS A 66 9.64 10.60 10.60
N ARG A 67 9.96 9.55 11.37
CA ARG A 67 9.89 9.53 12.85
C ARG A 67 8.48 9.71 13.44
N HIS A 68 7.44 9.70 12.61
CA HIS A 68 6.04 9.66 13.04
C HIS A 68 5.58 8.23 13.24
N LYS A 69 4.72 8.03 14.24
CA LYS A 69 4.02 6.76 14.41
C LYS A 69 3.03 6.55 13.26
N ALA A 70 2.76 5.29 12.95
CA ALA A 70 1.65 4.93 12.07
C ALA A 70 0.33 5.50 12.62
N GLY A 71 -0.59 5.83 11.74
CA GLY A 71 -1.86 6.42 12.14
C GLY A 71 -2.83 6.56 10.98
N ARG A 72 -3.85 7.40 11.15
CA ARG A 72 -4.87 7.64 10.13
C ARG A 72 -4.92 9.12 9.79
N LEU A 73 -5.01 9.40 8.49
CA LEU A 73 -5.14 10.76 8.01
C LEU A 73 -6.50 11.34 8.43
N VAL A 74 -6.49 12.63 8.71
CA VAL A 74 -7.68 13.46 8.94
C VAL A 74 -7.58 14.61 7.95
N ALA A 75 -8.54 14.66 7.01
CA ALA A 75 -8.53 15.63 5.92
C ALA A 75 -7.21 15.66 5.12
N GLY A 76 -6.56 14.50 4.95
CA GLY A 76 -5.31 14.36 4.20
C GLY A 76 -4.03 14.58 5.01
N HIS A 77 -4.13 14.91 6.30
CA HIS A 77 -2.97 15.14 7.18
C HIS A 77 -2.93 14.12 8.32
N LEU A 78 -1.75 13.65 8.70
CA LEU A 78 -1.57 12.85 9.91
C LEU A 78 -1.61 13.77 11.13
N PRO A 79 -2.52 13.54 12.11
CA PRO A 79 -2.53 14.34 13.34
C PRO A 79 -1.27 14.07 14.16
N LEU A 80 -0.41 15.08 14.29
CA LEU A 80 0.82 15.00 15.08
C LEU A 80 0.64 15.72 16.42
N ARG A 81 1.26 15.19 17.47
CA ARG A 81 1.27 15.85 18.79
C ARG A 81 2.35 16.92 18.80
N HIS A 82 1.99 18.16 19.12
CA HIS A 82 2.93 19.24 19.35
C HIS A 82 3.28 19.29 20.85
N PRO A 83 4.48 18.86 21.26
CA PRO A 83 4.92 19.04 22.65
C PRO A 83 5.06 20.53 22.97
N LYS A 84 4.52 20.97 24.11
CA LYS A 84 4.67 22.35 24.58
C LYS A 84 6.16 22.65 24.79
N GLY A 85 6.67 23.70 24.15
CA GLY A 85 8.09 24.10 24.24
C GLY A 85 9.06 23.15 23.54
N GLY A 86 8.58 22.19 22.76
CA GLY A 86 9.43 21.27 22.00
C GLY A 86 9.67 21.72 20.55
N ALA A 87 10.56 21.02 19.87
CA ALA A 87 10.81 21.21 18.44
C ALA A 87 9.55 20.94 17.59
N ASP A 88 9.47 21.58 16.43
CA ASP A 88 8.40 21.33 15.46
C ASP A 88 8.37 19.83 15.10
N PRO A 89 7.24 19.12 15.32
CA PRO A 89 7.15 17.73 14.91
C PRO A 89 7.28 17.56 13.40
N GLY A 90 7.06 18.60 12.59
CA GLY A 90 6.99 18.49 11.13
C GLY A 90 5.59 18.11 10.68
N PHE A 91 5.47 17.35 9.60
CA PHE A 91 4.18 16.97 9.03
C PHE A 91 4.20 15.60 8.35
N ALA A 92 3.01 15.04 8.10
CA ALA A 92 2.81 14.00 7.09
C ALA A 92 1.47 14.24 6.37
N THR A 93 1.48 14.28 5.04
CA THR A 93 0.33 14.68 4.24
C THR A 93 0.31 14.04 2.85
N VAL A 94 -0.89 13.89 2.29
CA VAL A 94 -1.10 13.50 0.88
C VAL A 94 -1.43 14.71 -0.01
N LEU A 95 -1.47 15.91 0.57
CA LEU A 95 -1.86 17.17 -0.08
C LEU A 95 -0.66 18.09 -0.29
N ARG A 96 -0.71 18.94 -1.31
CA ARG A 96 0.26 20.01 -1.50
C ARG A 96 0.11 21.07 -0.39
N SER A 97 1.21 21.73 -0.01
CA SER A 97 1.16 22.87 0.92
C SER A 97 0.10 23.88 0.48
N HIS A 98 -0.81 24.22 1.39
CA HIS A 98 -1.93 25.18 1.22
C HIS A 98 -3.10 24.74 0.32
N GLY A 99 -3.22 23.46 -0.05
CA GLY A 99 -4.23 23.02 -1.01
C GLY A 99 -5.20 21.93 -0.53
N SER A 100 -6.33 21.85 -1.23
CA SER A 100 -7.23 20.68 -1.29
C SER A 100 -6.84 19.68 -2.40
N HIS A 101 -5.68 19.91 -3.03
CA HIS A 101 -5.15 19.08 -4.12
C HIS A 101 -4.09 18.11 -3.60
N PHE A 102 -4.14 16.88 -4.11
CA PHE A 102 -3.14 15.86 -3.83
C PHE A 102 -1.75 16.24 -4.36
N LEU A 103 -0.69 15.80 -3.68
CA LEU A 103 0.72 15.95 -4.10
C LEU A 103 0.91 15.51 -5.55
N VAL A 104 0.43 14.30 -5.83
CA VAL A 104 0.36 13.64 -7.12
C VAL A 104 -1.06 13.10 -7.26
N LYS A 105 -1.62 13.15 -8.48
CA LYS A 105 -2.96 12.63 -8.75
C LYS A 105 -3.06 11.15 -8.27
N PRO A 106 -3.97 10.82 -7.34
CA PRO A 106 -4.13 9.45 -6.90
C PRO A 106 -4.67 8.58 -8.04
N VAL A 107 -4.33 7.30 -8.01
CA VAL A 107 -4.67 6.34 -9.06
C VAL A 107 -5.62 5.30 -8.51
N LEU A 108 -6.72 5.05 -9.22
CA LEU A 108 -7.57 3.88 -9.02
C LEU A 108 -7.34 2.92 -10.18
N ALA A 109 -6.89 1.71 -9.87
CA ALA A 109 -6.65 0.66 -10.86
C ALA A 109 -6.67 -0.71 -10.20
N ASP A 110 -7.02 -1.75 -10.95
CA ASP A 110 -6.85 -3.14 -10.51
C ASP A 110 -5.37 -3.51 -10.61
N LEU A 111 -4.69 -3.47 -9.47
CA LEU A 111 -3.25 -3.75 -9.32
C LEU A 111 -3.02 -5.17 -8.81
N THR A 112 -4.05 -5.79 -8.21
CA THR A 112 -3.97 -7.15 -7.66
C THR A 112 -4.50 -8.21 -8.62
N HIS A 113 -5.08 -7.80 -9.74
CA HIS A 113 -5.72 -8.65 -10.75
C HIS A 113 -6.91 -9.46 -10.22
N ASP A 114 -7.60 -8.94 -9.19
CA ASP A 114 -8.75 -9.59 -8.57
C ASP A 114 -10.10 -9.04 -9.08
N GLY A 115 -10.05 -8.16 -10.08
CA GLY A 115 -11.22 -7.48 -10.65
C GLY A 115 -11.72 -6.30 -9.83
N LYS A 116 -11.01 -5.89 -8.77
CA LYS A 116 -11.32 -4.72 -7.95
C LYS A 116 -10.18 -3.71 -8.06
N SER A 117 -10.53 -2.43 -7.97
CA SER A 117 -9.51 -1.38 -8.00
C SER A 117 -8.93 -1.12 -6.62
N GLU A 118 -7.61 -1.03 -6.57
CA GLU A 118 -6.84 -0.46 -5.48
C GLU A 118 -6.71 1.06 -5.64
N LEU A 119 -6.56 1.76 -4.52
CA LEU A 119 -6.25 3.19 -4.48
C LEU A 119 -4.77 3.37 -4.20
N SER A 120 -4.09 4.17 -5.01
CA SER A 120 -2.67 4.50 -4.83
C SER A 120 -2.48 5.98 -4.60
N GLY A 121 -1.61 6.33 -3.65
CA GLY A 121 -1.34 7.70 -3.24
C GLY A 121 0.10 7.91 -2.82
N VAL A 122 0.50 9.17 -2.71
CA VAL A 122 1.84 9.60 -2.29
C VAL A 122 1.73 10.28 -0.93
N LEU A 123 2.63 9.94 -0.01
CA LEU A 123 2.78 10.60 1.28
C LEU A 123 4.10 11.38 1.30
N LEU A 124 3.99 12.68 1.53
CA LEU A 124 5.10 13.55 1.88
C LEU A 124 5.15 13.68 3.39
N CYS A 125 6.34 13.58 3.98
CA CYS A 125 6.51 13.87 5.40
C CYS A 125 7.84 14.53 5.71
N SER A 126 7.87 15.18 6.86
CA SER A 126 9.04 15.85 7.43
C SER A 126 9.13 15.60 8.93
N ALA A 127 10.31 15.78 9.49
CA ALA A 127 10.53 15.88 10.93
C ALA A 127 11.45 17.07 11.22
N GLY A 128 11.00 18.00 12.06
CA GLY A 128 11.81 19.18 12.43
C GLY A 128 12.21 20.06 11.25
N GLY A 129 11.35 20.16 10.22
CA GLY A 129 11.59 20.99 9.03
C GLY A 129 12.40 20.33 7.91
N VAL A 130 12.90 19.11 8.10
CA VAL A 130 13.58 18.35 7.04
C VAL A 130 12.56 17.44 6.36
N THR A 131 12.29 17.68 5.08
CA THR A 131 11.48 16.79 4.23
C THR A 131 12.27 15.53 3.93
N TRP A 132 11.64 14.37 4.04
CA TRP A 132 12.26 13.07 3.75
C TRP A 132 11.77 12.53 2.42
N PRO A 133 12.37 11.44 1.90
CA PRO A 133 11.89 10.79 0.68
C PRO A 133 10.42 10.39 0.80
N GLU A 134 9.63 10.70 -0.23
CA GLU A 134 8.21 10.37 -0.27
C GLU A 134 7.95 8.86 -0.27
N LEU A 135 6.77 8.48 0.21
CA LEU A 135 6.28 7.10 0.17
C LEU A 135 5.19 6.96 -0.89
N VAL A 136 5.25 5.89 -1.68
CA VAL A 136 4.15 5.45 -2.56
C VAL A 136 3.38 4.36 -1.85
N MET A 137 2.07 4.54 -1.67
CA MET A 137 1.21 3.65 -0.88
C MET A 137 0.11 3.07 -1.76
N VAL A 138 -0.28 1.82 -1.50
CA VAL A 138 -1.38 1.13 -2.19
C VAL A 138 -2.37 0.58 -1.18
N TYR A 139 -3.66 0.80 -1.43
CA TYR A 139 -4.77 0.48 -0.55
C TYR A 139 -5.79 -0.42 -1.23
N GLU A 140 -6.31 -1.40 -0.50
CA GLU A 140 -7.53 -2.12 -0.83
C GLU A 140 -8.77 -1.46 -0.20
N ARG A 141 -9.94 -2.05 -0.39
CA ARG A 141 -11.24 -1.55 0.11
C ARG A 141 -11.24 -1.27 1.61
N GLY A 142 -12.02 -0.29 2.04
CA GLY A 142 -12.03 0.16 3.44
C GLY A 142 -10.82 1.03 3.81
N PRO A 143 -10.33 1.83 2.84
CA PRO A 143 -8.89 2.00 2.56
C PRO A 143 -7.95 1.26 3.51
N LYS A 144 -7.78 -0.05 3.34
CA LYS A 144 -6.79 -0.83 4.10
C LYS A 144 -5.46 -0.82 3.37
N LEU A 145 -4.37 -0.50 4.06
CA LEU A 145 -3.03 -0.42 3.45
C LEU A 145 -2.55 -1.83 3.08
N LEU A 146 -2.34 -2.08 1.78
CA LEU A 146 -1.73 -3.33 1.27
C LEU A 146 -0.22 -3.29 1.41
N GLY A 147 0.39 -2.13 1.17
CA GLY A 147 1.82 -1.94 1.28
C GLY A 147 2.25 -0.54 0.87
N PHE A 148 3.54 -0.26 1.02
CA PHE A 148 4.15 0.99 0.60
C PHE A 148 5.58 0.76 0.10
N VAL A 149 6.09 1.70 -0.69
CA VAL A 149 7.49 1.81 -1.08
C VAL A 149 8.02 3.14 -0.56
N ASN A 150 9.12 3.09 0.19
CA ASN A 150 9.88 4.26 0.60
C ASN A 150 10.95 4.56 -0.48
N LEU A 151 10.88 5.72 -1.12
CA LEU A 151 11.82 6.06 -2.19
C LEU A 151 13.26 6.24 -1.69
N GLY A 152 13.44 6.58 -0.42
CA GLY A 152 14.76 6.61 0.22
C GLY A 152 15.45 5.25 0.22
N ASP A 153 14.68 4.16 0.26
CA ASP A 153 15.24 2.80 0.19
C ASP A 153 15.65 2.40 -1.23
N VAL A 154 15.15 3.10 -2.24
CA VAL A 154 15.39 2.83 -3.66
C VAL A 154 16.61 3.59 -4.16
N THR A 155 16.63 4.91 -3.99
CA THR A 155 17.68 5.78 -4.56
C THR A 155 18.75 6.19 -3.55
N LYS A 156 18.55 5.93 -2.25
CA LYS A 156 19.48 6.29 -1.17
C LYS A 156 19.84 7.78 -1.12
N ALA A 157 18.93 8.64 -1.54
CA ALA A 157 19.05 10.10 -1.48
C ALA A 157 18.35 10.68 -0.24
N GLU A 158 18.77 11.86 0.20
CA GLU A 158 18.15 12.60 1.32
C GLU A 158 16.72 13.01 1.01
N HIS A 159 16.42 13.33 -0.25
CA HIS A 159 15.10 13.75 -0.70
C HIS A 159 14.64 12.95 -1.92
N SER A 160 13.34 12.74 -2.03
CA SER A 160 12.72 12.18 -3.24
C SER A 160 11.28 12.62 -3.39
N ASP A 161 10.98 13.22 -4.54
CA ASP A 161 9.66 13.81 -4.85
C ASP A 161 9.07 13.12 -6.09
N VAL A 162 7.95 12.43 -5.93
CA VAL A 162 7.18 11.83 -7.00
C VAL A 162 6.64 12.92 -7.92
N THR A 163 6.99 12.82 -9.20
CA THR A 163 6.55 13.76 -10.22
C THR A 163 5.34 13.24 -11.01
N SER A 164 5.20 11.93 -11.16
CA SER A 164 4.00 11.34 -11.76
C SER A 164 3.75 9.91 -11.31
N MET A 165 2.46 9.55 -11.29
CA MET A 165 1.99 8.20 -11.02
C MET A 165 0.82 7.89 -11.97
N SER A 166 0.86 6.73 -12.62
CA SER A 166 -0.24 6.23 -13.47
C SER A 166 -0.31 4.71 -13.38
N ALA A 167 -1.41 4.09 -13.81
CA ALA A 167 -1.50 2.63 -13.90
C ALA A 167 -1.44 2.17 -15.36
N LYS A 168 -0.78 1.03 -15.60
CA LYS A 168 -0.77 0.35 -16.90
C LYS A 168 -0.54 -1.15 -16.70
N HIS A 169 -1.43 -1.96 -17.27
CA HIS A 169 -1.34 -3.43 -17.27
C HIS A 169 -1.21 -4.06 -15.86
N GLY A 170 -1.93 -3.53 -14.87
CA GLY A 170 -1.87 -4.03 -13.48
C GLY A 170 -0.73 -3.47 -12.64
N ASP A 171 0.13 -2.63 -13.22
CA ASP A 171 1.24 -2.02 -12.50
C ASP A 171 1.06 -0.51 -12.35
N LEU A 172 1.67 0.06 -11.30
CA LEU A 172 1.87 1.51 -11.22
C LEU A 172 3.17 1.89 -11.92
N ARG A 173 3.10 2.89 -12.80
CA ARG A 173 4.25 3.57 -13.37
C ARG A 173 4.54 4.83 -12.58
N LEU A 174 5.77 4.94 -12.10
CA LEU A 174 6.23 6.04 -11.26
C LEU A 174 7.34 6.81 -11.96
N THR A 175 7.32 8.13 -11.84
CA THR A 175 8.51 8.97 -12.04
C THR A 175 8.73 9.82 -10.81
N TRP A 176 9.97 10.03 -10.43
CA TRP A 176 10.33 10.88 -9.30
C TRP A 176 11.67 11.57 -9.55
N LYS A 177 11.96 12.56 -8.72
CA LYS A 177 13.27 13.20 -8.63
C LYS A 177 13.89 12.86 -7.30
N SER A 178 15.21 12.75 -7.24
CA SER A 178 15.96 12.69 -5.98
C SER A 178 17.11 13.68 -5.99
N TYR A 179 17.51 14.14 -4.81
CA TYR A 179 18.58 15.10 -4.61
C TYR A 179 19.06 15.06 -3.17
N ASP A 180 20.29 15.55 -2.95
CA ASP A 180 20.90 15.71 -1.64
C ASP A 180 21.12 17.22 -1.36
N GLY A 181 20.86 17.64 -0.13
CA GLY A 181 20.89 19.04 0.27
C GLY A 181 19.87 19.93 -0.45
N CYS A 182 20.17 21.23 -0.51
CA CYS A 182 19.31 22.23 -1.15
C CYS A 182 19.55 22.26 -2.67
N CYS A 183 18.78 21.48 -3.42
CA CYS A 183 18.52 21.67 -4.86
C CYS A 183 19.70 21.46 -5.83
N PHE A 184 20.82 20.86 -5.40
CA PHE A 184 21.92 20.51 -6.30
C PHE A 184 21.79 19.06 -6.80
N GLN A 185 22.27 18.79 -8.02
CA GLN A 185 22.34 17.44 -8.60
C GLN A 185 21.02 16.65 -8.57
N VAL A 186 19.97 17.21 -9.18
CA VAL A 186 18.68 16.52 -9.31
C VAL A 186 18.78 15.34 -10.28
N HIS A 187 18.58 14.14 -9.76
CA HIS A 187 18.46 12.93 -10.56
C HIS A 187 16.99 12.65 -10.85
N LYS A 188 16.67 12.28 -12.09
CA LYS A 188 15.33 11.87 -12.50
C LYS A 188 15.30 10.36 -12.61
N HIS A 189 14.24 9.77 -12.07
CA HIS A 189 14.09 8.33 -12.01
C HIS A 189 12.73 7.89 -12.55
N SER A 190 12.67 6.63 -12.95
CA SER A 190 11.41 5.96 -13.27
C SER A 190 11.42 4.51 -12.83
N ALA A 191 10.25 3.98 -12.52
CA ALA A 191 10.09 2.57 -12.15
C ALA A 191 8.66 2.08 -12.36
N THR A 192 8.51 0.78 -12.21
CA THR A 192 7.22 0.10 -12.13
C THR A 192 7.05 -0.46 -10.72
N VAL A 193 5.91 -0.19 -10.06
CA VAL A 193 5.55 -0.83 -8.79
C VAL A 193 4.54 -1.93 -9.10
N HIS A 194 4.90 -3.15 -8.73
CA HIS A 194 4.15 -4.37 -9.03
C HIS A 194 3.71 -5.07 -7.75
N TRP A 195 2.49 -5.60 -7.74
CA TRP A 195 2.00 -6.45 -6.66
C TRP A 195 2.36 -7.91 -6.89
N THR A 196 3.03 -8.54 -5.93
CA THR A 196 3.47 -9.94 -6.03
C THR A 196 2.49 -10.97 -5.48
N GLY A 197 1.30 -10.54 -5.07
CA GLY A 197 0.37 -11.37 -4.27
C GLY A 197 0.52 -11.17 -2.76
N SER A 198 1.66 -10.66 -2.29
CA SER A 198 1.92 -10.44 -0.85
C SER A 198 2.60 -9.11 -0.50
N LYS A 199 3.32 -8.51 -1.45
CA LYS A 199 4.02 -7.23 -1.26
C LYS A 199 4.14 -6.45 -2.55
N LEU A 200 4.31 -5.13 -2.40
CA LEU A 200 4.73 -4.25 -3.48
C LEU A 200 6.24 -4.42 -3.72
N VAL A 201 6.64 -4.50 -4.98
CA VAL A 201 8.04 -4.50 -5.39
C VAL A 201 8.26 -3.46 -6.47
N MET A 202 9.36 -2.71 -6.35
CA MET A 202 9.79 -1.81 -7.39
C MET A 202 10.65 -2.57 -8.41
N ARG A 203 10.38 -2.37 -9.70
CA ARG A 203 11.04 -3.01 -10.84
C ARG A 203 11.46 -1.96 -11.86
N ASN A 204 12.42 -2.33 -12.70
CA ASN A 204 12.85 -1.51 -13.84
C ASN A 204 13.24 -0.08 -13.44
N VAL A 205 13.94 0.07 -12.30
CA VAL A 205 14.44 1.36 -11.82
C VAL A 205 15.48 1.87 -12.82
N LYS A 206 15.31 3.11 -13.27
CA LYS A 206 16.19 3.81 -14.20
C LYS A 206 16.36 5.24 -13.75
#